data_AF-A0A6I3SM10-F1
#
_entry.id   AF-A0A6I3SM10-F1
#
_cell.length_a   1.000
_cell.length_b   1.000
_cell.length_c   1.000
_cell.angle_alpha   90.00
_cell.angle_beta   90.00
_cell.angle_gamma   90.00
#
_symmetry.space_group_name_H-M   'P 1'
#
loop_
_entity.id
_entity.type
_entity.pdbx_description
1 polymer ?
#
loop_
_entity_poly.entity_id
_entity_poly.type
_entity_poly.pdbx_seq_one_letter_code
_entity_poly.pdbx_strand_id
1 'polypeptide(L)'
;MSSVTNQTLVNLNGNSKAACRSSVGKIKGIVSVSLAFLGLIVTVTGLGLMVAPHGPAASQGWTFLGMNVPIMKDLHIWLGFGMVAFIIGHLTLNLKTLFAEIKLFFR
;
A
#
# COMPACT_ATOMS: atom_id res chain seq x y z
N MET A 1 -43.38 25.25 -17.08
CA MET A 1 -42.55 24.25 -17.79
C MET A 1 -41.15 24.12 -17.15
N SER A 2 -41.04 24.12 -15.81
CA SER A 2 -39.74 24.33 -15.11
C SER A 2 -39.21 23.10 -14.36
N SER A 3 -39.88 21.95 -14.49
CA SER A 3 -39.59 20.74 -13.70
C SER A 3 -38.50 19.85 -14.34
N VAL A 4 -38.42 19.84 -15.68
CA VAL A 4 -37.53 18.93 -16.42
C VAL A 4 -36.05 19.29 -16.22
N THR A 5 -35.72 20.57 -16.12
CA THR A 5 -34.32 21.04 -16.02
C THR A 5 -33.65 20.68 -14.70
N ASN A 6 -34.41 20.60 -13.59
CA ASN A 6 -33.86 20.24 -12.28
C ASN A 6 -33.54 18.74 -12.15
N GLN A 7 -34.30 17.87 -12.81
CA GLN A 7 -34.07 16.42 -12.73
C GLN A 7 -32.80 15.99 -13.47
N THR A 8 -32.48 16.63 -14.59
CA THR A 8 -31.27 16.32 -15.37
C THR A 8 -29.99 16.73 -14.62
N LEU A 9 -30.01 17.86 -13.90
CA LEU A 9 -28.86 18.37 -13.16
C LEU A 9 -28.55 17.51 -11.92
N VAL A 10 -29.59 17.01 -11.23
CA VAL A 10 -29.43 16.08 -10.09
C VAL A 10 -28.89 14.73 -10.55
N ASN A 11 -29.35 14.23 -11.71
CA ASN A 11 -28.90 12.95 -12.26
C ASN A 11 -27.42 12.98 -12.69
N LEU A 12 -26.98 14.07 -13.33
CA LEU A 12 -25.57 14.28 -13.71
C LEU A 12 -24.64 14.33 -12.47
N ASN A 13 -25.04 15.06 -11.42
CA ASN A 13 -24.28 15.15 -10.17
C ASN A 13 -24.19 13.80 -9.44
N GLY A 14 -25.24 12.99 -9.47
CA GLY A 14 -25.25 11.63 -8.91
C GLY A 14 -24.27 10.69 -9.61
N ASN A 15 -24.25 10.71 -10.95
CA ASN A 15 -23.34 9.88 -11.74
C ASN A 15 -21.87 10.29 -11.57
N SER A 16 -21.57 11.59 -11.52
CA SER A 16 -20.21 12.08 -11.27
C SER A 16 -19.67 11.66 -9.90
N LYS A 17 -20.53 11.68 -8.86
CA LYS A 17 -20.14 11.23 -7.52
C LYS A 17 -19.98 9.72 -7.43
N ALA A 18 -20.81 8.93 -8.13
CA ALA A 18 -20.69 7.48 -8.18
C ALA A 18 -19.41 7.02 -8.92
N ALA A 19 -19.08 7.64 -10.05
CA ALA A 19 -17.87 7.35 -10.82
C ALA A 19 -16.59 7.73 -10.05
N CYS A 20 -16.59 8.87 -9.35
CA CYS A 20 -15.47 9.26 -8.48
C CYS A 20 -15.28 8.26 -7.32
N ARG A 21 -16.38 7.79 -6.72
CA ARG A 21 -16.36 6.83 -5.60
C ARG A 21 -15.89 5.44 -6.02
N SER A 22 -16.22 4.98 -7.22
CA SER A 22 -15.73 3.70 -7.75
C SER A 22 -14.25 3.74 -8.10
N SER A 23 -13.76 4.87 -8.62
CA SER A 23 -12.34 5.07 -8.94
C SER A 23 -11.47 5.09 -7.68
N VAL A 24 -11.91 5.79 -6.62
CA VAL A 24 -11.24 5.77 -5.31
C VAL A 24 -11.22 4.36 -4.71
N GLY A 25 -12.28 3.57 -4.89
CA GLY A 25 -12.32 2.17 -4.47
C GLY A 25 -11.29 1.29 -5.18
N LYS A 26 -11.14 1.45 -6.50
CA LYS A 26 -10.14 0.73 -7.30
C LYS A 26 -8.71 1.11 -6.88
N ILE A 27 -8.45 2.42 -6.71
CA ILE A 27 -7.13 2.92 -6.28
C ILE A 27 -6.78 2.39 -4.89
N LYS A 28 -7.73 2.42 -3.94
CA LYS A 28 -7.55 1.86 -2.60
C LYS A 28 -7.23 0.35 -2.64
N GLY A 29 -7.93 -0.40 -3.50
CA GLY A 29 -7.66 -1.83 -3.70
C GLY A 29 -6.27 -2.08 -4.28
N ILE A 30 -5.88 -1.34 -5.32
CA ILE A 30 -4.54 -1.43 -5.93
C ILE A 30 -3.45 -1.10 -4.91
N VAL A 31 -3.60 0.00 -4.17
CA VAL A 31 -2.64 0.40 -3.14
C VAL A 31 -2.51 -0.66 -2.04
N SER A 32 -3.62 -1.27 -1.63
CA SER A 32 -3.64 -2.35 -0.62
C SER A 32 -2.92 -3.61 -1.12
N VAL A 33 -3.20 -4.06 -2.35
CA VAL A 33 -2.53 -5.22 -2.97
C VAL A 33 -1.04 -4.94 -3.20
N SER A 34 -0.69 -3.75 -3.71
CA SER A 34 0.70 -3.34 -3.87
C SER A 34 1.43 -3.30 -2.53
N LEU A 35 0.81 -2.80 -1.47
CA LEU A 35 1.41 -2.77 -0.14
C LEU A 35 1.63 -4.18 0.42
N ALA A 36 0.66 -5.09 0.27
CA ALA A 36 0.79 -6.49 0.70
C ALA A 36 1.92 -7.21 -0.04
N PHE A 37 2.02 -7.00 -1.35
CA PHE A 37 3.07 -7.59 -2.18
C PHE A 37 4.45 -7.03 -1.84
N LEU A 38 4.57 -5.71 -1.66
CA LEU A 38 5.82 -5.08 -1.25
C LEU A 38 6.26 -5.55 0.14
N GLY A 39 5.31 -5.68 1.07
CA GLY A 39 5.54 -6.25 2.40
C GLY A 39 6.05 -7.68 2.35
N LEU A 40 5.50 -8.52 1.47
CA LEU A 40 5.97 -9.89 1.25
C LEU A 40 7.43 -9.91 0.78
N ILE A 41 7.79 -9.10 -0.22
CA ILE A 41 9.17 -9.01 -0.73
C ILE A 41 10.14 -8.53 0.36
N VAL A 42 9.76 -7.49 1.12
CA VAL A 42 10.56 -6.99 2.25
C VAL A 42 10.74 -8.07 3.31
N THR A 43 9.70 -8.86 3.59
CA THR A 43 9.78 -9.96 4.56
C THR A 43 10.75 -11.04 4.09
N VAL A 44 10.68 -11.46 2.82
CA VAL A 44 11.60 -12.46 2.25
C VAL A 44 13.05 -11.96 2.27
N THR A 45 13.29 -10.70 1.89
CA THR A 45 14.64 -10.11 1.95
C THR A 45 15.15 -9.94 3.38
N GLY A 46 14.27 -9.61 4.33
CA GLY A 46 14.59 -9.53 5.75
C GLY A 46 14.94 -10.89 6.37
N LEU A 47 14.20 -11.93 6.01
CA LEU A 47 14.53 -13.31 6.37
C LEU A 47 15.89 -13.73 5.79
N GLY A 48 16.17 -13.36 4.53
CA GLY A 48 17.47 -13.56 3.93
C GLY A 48 18.58 -12.92 4.79
N LEU A 49 18.41 -11.66 5.19
CA LEU A 49 19.40 -10.96 6.02
C LEU A 49 19.55 -11.55 7.43
N MET A 50 18.48 -12.12 8.00
CA MET A 50 18.54 -12.82 9.29
C MET A 50 19.36 -14.11 9.21
N VAL A 51 19.24 -14.85 8.09
CA VAL A 51 19.98 -16.10 7.85
C VAL A 51 21.43 -15.83 7.39
N ALA A 52 21.71 -14.62 6.89
CA ALA A 52 23.05 -14.25 6.44
C ALA A 52 24.07 -14.33 7.60
N PRO A 53 25.13 -15.15 7.50
CA PRO A 53 26.15 -15.24 8.54
C PRO A 53 26.84 -13.88 8.73
N HIS A 54 27.09 -13.50 9.97
CA HIS A 54 27.74 -12.23 10.31
C HIS A 54 29.24 -12.49 10.54
N GLY A 55 30.14 -11.82 9.82
CA GLY A 55 31.60 -11.98 9.95
C GLY A 55 32.29 -12.41 8.66
N PRO A 56 33.54 -12.96 8.72
CA PRO A 56 34.34 -13.30 7.53
C PRO A 56 33.64 -14.28 6.57
N ALA A 57 32.75 -15.13 7.09
CA ALA A 57 31.92 -16.06 6.31
C ALA A 57 30.91 -15.36 5.39
N ALA A 58 30.49 -14.12 5.70
CA ALA A 58 29.66 -13.30 4.81
C ALA A 58 30.42 -12.89 3.54
N SER A 59 31.74 -12.73 3.66
CA SER A 59 32.62 -12.26 2.59
C SER A 59 33.08 -13.39 1.66
N GLN A 60 32.87 -14.66 2.03
CA GLN A 60 33.41 -15.83 1.30
C GLN A 60 32.41 -16.58 0.41
N GLY A 61 31.23 -16.02 0.14
CA GLY A 61 30.33 -16.55 -0.90
C GLY A 61 28.90 -16.84 -0.48
N TRP A 62 28.41 -16.22 0.59
CA TRP A 62 26.98 -16.33 0.90
C TRP A 62 26.16 -15.52 -0.10
N THR A 63 25.31 -16.21 -0.87
CA THR A 63 24.38 -15.59 -1.81
C THR A 63 22.97 -16.05 -1.50
N PHE A 64 22.05 -15.09 -1.38
CA PHE A 64 20.62 -15.38 -1.22
C PHE A 64 19.88 -14.86 -2.42
N LEU A 65 19.06 -15.71 -3.06
CA LEU A 65 18.43 -15.40 -4.35
C LEU A 65 19.45 -14.98 -5.43
N GLY A 66 20.71 -15.41 -5.32
CA GLY A 66 21.80 -15.03 -6.23
C GLY A 66 22.41 -13.65 -5.97
N MET A 67 21.99 -12.94 -4.92
CA MET A 67 22.55 -11.64 -4.53
C MET A 67 23.48 -11.77 -3.33
N ASN A 68 24.54 -10.96 -3.33
CA ASN A 68 25.48 -10.86 -2.22
C ASN A 68 24.84 -10.06 -1.05
N VAL A 69 25.32 -10.31 0.18
CA VAL A 69 24.84 -9.68 1.42
C VAL A 69 24.69 -8.15 1.33
N PRO A 70 25.69 -7.38 0.85
CA PRO A 70 25.57 -5.91 0.79
C PRO A 70 24.45 -5.45 -0.16
N ILE A 71 24.33 -6.08 -1.33
CA ILE A 71 23.29 -5.74 -2.32
C ILE A 71 21.90 -6.03 -1.75
N MET A 72 21.74 -7.18 -1.09
CA MET A 72 20.46 -7.54 -0.50
C MET A 72 20.06 -6.62 0.66
N LYS A 73 21.05 -6.16 1.44
CA LYS A 73 20.84 -5.20 2.52
C LYS A 73 20.38 -3.85 1.98
N ASP A 74 21.04 -3.32 0.97
CA ASP A 74 20.64 -2.04 0.35
C ASP A 74 19.25 -2.14 -0.27
N LEU A 75 18.96 -3.25 -0.96
CA LEU A 75 17.65 -3.51 -1.56
C LEU A 75 16.55 -3.57 -0.48
N HIS A 76 16.78 -4.28 0.62
CA HIS A 76 15.82 -4.37 1.73
C HIS A 76 15.55 -3.00 2.37
N ILE A 77 16.58 -2.19 2.57
CA ILE A 77 16.45 -0.84 3.16
C ILE A 77 15.65 0.07 2.23
N TRP A 78 15.96 0.07 0.92
CA TRP A 78 15.22 0.86 -0.07
C TRP A 78 13.75 0.44 -0.18
N LEU A 79 13.49 -0.87 -0.25
CA LEU A 79 12.13 -1.41 -0.27
C LEU A 79 11.37 -1.10 1.03
N GLY A 80 12.03 -1.22 2.17
CA GLY A 80 11.47 -0.89 3.48
C GLY A 80 11.08 0.59 3.57
N PHE A 81 11.95 1.49 3.11
CA PHE A 81 11.65 2.93 3.07
C PHE A 81 10.47 3.24 2.13
N GLY A 82 10.43 2.61 0.95
CA GLY A 82 9.28 2.71 0.03
C GLY A 82 7.98 2.18 0.64
N MET A 83 8.06 1.11 1.44
CA MET A 83 6.91 0.55 2.14
C MET A 83 6.30 1.55 3.12
N VAL A 84 7.11 2.32 3.86
CA VAL A 84 6.61 3.35 4.79
C VAL A 84 5.74 4.38 4.06
N ALA A 85 6.18 4.85 2.89
CA ALA A 85 5.39 5.78 2.09
C ALA A 85 4.05 5.16 1.63
N PHE A 86 4.08 3.90 1.21
CA PHE A 86 2.86 3.16 0.83
C PHE A 86 1.92 2.92 2.03
N ILE A 87 2.44 2.66 3.23
CA ILE A 87 1.66 2.53 4.46
C ILE A 87 0.93 3.83 4.77
N ILE A 88 1.63 4.97 4.69
CA ILE A 88 1.02 6.30 4.93
C ILE A 88 -0.06 6.58 3.89
N GLY A 89 0.19 6.26 2.62
CA GLY A 89 -0.80 6.40 1.55
C GLY A 89 -2.03 5.52 1.77
N HIS A 90 -1.83 4.25 2.10
CA HIS A 90 -2.90 3.32 2.41
C HIS A 90 -3.72 3.77 3.63
N LEU A 91 -3.05 4.22 4.70
CA LEU A 91 -3.71 4.74 5.89
C LEU A 91 -4.56 5.95 5.54
N THR A 92 -4.01 6.93 4.81
CA THR A 92 -4.72 8.15 4.40
C THR A 92 -6.00 7.85 3.60
N LEU A 93 -5.93 6.88 2.69
CA LEU A 93 -7.11 6.43 1.92
C LEU A 93 -8.13 5.68 2.78
N ASN A 94 -7.72 5.08 3.90
CA ASN A 94 -8.57 4.34 4.83
C ASN A 94 -9.06 5.17 6.04
N LEU A 95 -8.47 6.33 6.33
CA LEU A 95 -8.79 7.16 7.50
C LEU A 95 -10.28 7.47 7.61
N LYS A 96 -10.95 7.78 6.49
CA LYS A 96 -12.40 8.06 6.48
C LYS A 96 -13.25 6.87 6.93
N THR A 97 -12.84 5.64 6.60
CA THR A 97 -13.51 4.42 7.04
C THR A 97 -13.20 4.16 8.52
N LEU A 98 -11.94 4.32 8.92
CA LEU A 98 -11.50 4.13 10.31
C LEU A 98 -12.23 5.06 11.29
N PHE A 99 -12.35 6.35 10.96
CA PHE A 99 -13.08 7.30 11.80
C PHE A 99 -14.57 6.99 11.90
N ALA A 100 -15.17 6.45 10.84
CA ALA A 100 -16.57 6.03 10.86
C ALA A 100 -16.77 4.82 11.80
N GLU A 101 -15.86 3.86 11.77
CA GLU A 101 -15.87 2.69 12.66
C GLU A 101 -15.59 3.08 14.12
N ILE A 102 -14.59 3.92 14.39
CA ILE A 102 -14.29 4.42 15.74
C ILE A 102 -15.49 5.16 16.34
N LYS A 103 -16.17 6.00 15.54
CA LYS A 103 -17.37 6.73 15.97
C LYS A 103 -18.53 5.79 16.29
N LEU A 104 -18.60 4.64 15.62
CA LEU A 104 -19.62 3.61 15.85
C LEU A 104 -19.31 2.77 17.08
N PHE A 105 -18.03 2.54 17.37
CA PHE A 105 -17.56 1.83 18.56
C PHE A 105 -17.70 2.65 19.85
N PHE A 106 -17.62 3.98 19.76
CA PHE A 106 -17.73 4.91 20.90
C PHE A 106 -19.17 5.38 21.19
N ARG A 107 -20.18 4.81 20.52
CA ARG A 107 -21.60 5.10 20.76
C ARG A 107 -22.29 3.90 21.38
#